data_AF-A0A441UIQ2-F1
#
_entry.id   AF-A0A441UIQ2-F1
#
_cell.length_a   1.000
_cell.length_b   1.000
_cell.length_c   1.000
_cell.angle_alpha   90.00
_cell.angle_beta   90.00
_cell.angle_gamma   90.00
#
_symmetry.space_group_name_H-M   'P 1'
#
loop_
_entity.id
_entity.type
_entity.pdbx_description
1 polymer ?
#
loop_
_entity_poly.entity_id
_entity_poly.type
_entity_poly.pdbx_seq_one_letter_code
_entity_poly.pdbx_strand_id
1 'polypeptide(L)'
;MKKTVVRVVCAIGQAGQLGLKGGLPWEGNRSPEFVADVARFFDLTRGHVLLAGPKTIASVPDFAHADRDLVVVRSSMDPEDTLQRFVGRVVFIGGGPPVWDAYARFVSHW
;
A
#
# COMPACT_ATOMS: atom_id res chain seq x y z
N MET A 1 -19.53 -17.32 -1.34
CA MET A 1 -19.17 -16.01 -1.94
C MET A 1 -17.68 -15.80 -1.80
N LYS A 2 -16.98 -15.41 -2.88
CA LYS A 2 -15.60 -14.93 -2.75
C LYS A 2 -15.62 -13.64 -1.93
N LYS A 3 -14.70 -13.47 -0.98
CA LYS A 3 -14.49 -12.22 -0.24
C LYS A 3 -13.20 -11.56 -0.71
N THR A 4 -13.08 -10.25 -0.54
CA THR A 4 -11.82 -9.53 -0.75
C THR A 4 -10.85 -9.90 0.38
N VAL A 5 -9.61 -10.28 0.04
CA VAL A 5 -8.56 -10.53 1.02
C VAL A 5 -7.78 -9.24 1.20
N VAL A 6 -7.87 -8.64 2.39
CA VAL A 6 -7.22 -7.36 2.69
C VAL A 6 -5.94 -7.62 3.47
N ARG A 7 -4.83 -7.11 2.96
CA ARG A 7 -3.50 -7.22 3.55
C ARG A 7 -2.90 -5.84 3.76
N VAL A 8 -2.07 -5.68 4.77
CA VAL A 8 -1.22 -4.50 4.91
C VAL A 8 0.18 -4.84 4.41
N VAL A 9 0.85 -3.83 3.84
CA VAL A 9 2.28 -3.87 3.58
C VAL A 9 2.83 -2.48 3.92
N CYS A 10 3.85 -2.43 4.75
CA CYS A 10 4.47 -1.17 5.18
C CYS A 10 5.96 -1.36 5.45
N ALA A 11 6.71 -0.28 5.28
CA ALA A 11 8.08 -0.16 5.75
C ALA A 11 8.06 0.70 7.02
N ILE A 12 8.72 0.23 8.07
CA ILE A 12 8.76 0.90 9.39
C ILE A 12 10.21 1.07 9.79
N GLY A 13 10.58 2.27 10.22
CA GLY A 13 11.90 2.55 10.78
C GLY A 13 12.11 1.83 12.11
N GLN A 14 13.36 1.66 12.52
CA GLN A 14 13.71 0.91 13.74
C GLN A 14 13.08 1.44 15.03
N ALA A 15 12.64 2.70 15.05
CA ALA A 15 11.93 3.31 16.18
C ALA A 15 10.46 3.62 15.85
N GLY A 16 9.85 2.90 14.91
CA GLY A 16 8.43 3.03 14.57
C GLY A 16 8.09 4.15 13.59
N GLN A 17 9.08 4.72 12.89
CA GLN A 17 8.82 5.78 11.92
C GLN A 17 8.10 5.24 10.68
N LEU A 18 6.96 5.82 10.35
CA LEU A 18 6.14 5.43 9.19
C LEU A 18 6.27 6.41 8.01
N GLY A 19 6.78 7.63 8.28
CA GLY A 19 6.92 8.68 7.27
C GLY A 19 7.34 10.01 7.91
N LEU A 20 7.94 10.89 7.13
CA LEU A 20 8.30 12.26 7.51
C LEU A 20 8.01 13.20 6.34
N LYS A 21 7.24 14.26 6.59
CA LYS A 21 6.86 15.28 5.57
C LYS A 21 6.24 14.71 4.28
N GLY A 22 5.64 13.52 4.35
CA GLY A 22 4.93 12.88 3.23
C GLY A 22 5.78 11.94 2.39
N GLY A 23 7.02 11.64 2.79
CA GLY A 23 7.85 10.58 2.22
C GLY A 23 8.42 9.67 3.32
N LEU A 24 9.24 8.70 2.94
CA LEU A 24 9.98 7.89 3.90
C LEU A 24 11.24 8.65 4.35
N PRO A 25 11.61 8.65 5.65
CA PRO A 25 12.82 9.33 6.13
C PRO A 25 14.12 8.84 5.48
N TRP A 26 14.11 7.63 4.93
CA TRP A 26 15.23 6.98 4.25
C TRP A 26 15.05 6.90 2.73
N GLU A 27 14.06 7.62 2.17
CA GLU A 27 13.86 7.69 0.73
C GLU A 27 15.13 8.16 0.00
N GLY A 28 15.47 7.49 -1.10
CA GLY A 28 16.69 7.75 -1.85
C GLY A 28 17.95 7.09 -1.29
N ASN A 29 17.89 6.43 -0.13
CA ASN A 29 18.99 5.60 0.35
C ASN A 29 19.22 4.41 -0.61
N ARG A 30 20.45 4.26 -1.11
CA ARG A 30 20.84 3.25 -2.09
C ARG A 30 21.62 2.08 -1.49
N SER A 31 21.76 2.01 -0.16
CA SER A 31 22.36 0.84 0.47
C SER A 31 21.55 -0.43 0.12
N PRO A 32 22.20 -1.59 -0.04
CA PRO A 32 21.58 -2.79 -0.61
C PRO A 32 20.27 -3.22 0.07
N GLU A 33 20.18 -3.07 1.38
CA GLU A 33 19.00 -3.43 2.18
C GLU A 33 17.77 -2.58 1.86
N PHE A 34 17.93 -1.28 1.58
CA PHE A 34 16.81 -0.40 1.22
C PHE A 34 16.34 -0.68 -0.22
N VAL A 35 17.28 -0.95 -1.12
CA VAL A 35 16.96 -1.35 -2.50
C VAL A 35 16.21 -2.69 -2.51
N ALA A 36 16.68 -3.66 -1.72
CA ALA A 36 16.03 -4.95 -1.59
C ALA A 36 14.63 -4.85 -0.97
N ASP A 37 14.43 -3.96 0.01
CA ASP A 37 13.11 -3.76 0.61
C ASP A 37 12.09 -3.18 -0.38
N VAL A 38 12.50 -2.18 -1.17
CA VAL A 38 11.67 -1.62 -2.25
C VAL A 38 11.36 -2.67 -3.32
N ALA A 39 12.36 -3.47 -3.73
CA ALA A 39 12.15 -4.56 -4.69
C ALA A 39 11.14 -5.59 -4.16
N ARG A 40 11.30 -6.01 -2.90
CA ARG A 40 10.40 -6.94 -2.23
C ARG A 40 8.96 -6.42 -2.15
N PHE A 41 8.77 -5.12 -1.86
CA PHE A 41 7.45 -4.49 -1.88
C PHE A 41 6.77 -4.63 -3.26
N PHE A 42 7.52 -4.37 -4.34
CA PHE A 42 6.97 -4.45 -5.69
C PHE A 42 6.79 -5.88 -6.20
N ASP A 43 7.61 -6.83 -5.77
CA ASP A 43 7.40 -8.25 -6.05
C ASP A 43 6.17 -8.79 -5.31
N LEU A 44 6.01 -8.46 -4.03
CA LEU A 44 4.88 -8.92 -3.20
C LEU A 44 3.53 -8.39 -3.70
N THR A 45 3.50 -7.17 -4.22
CA THR A 45 2.27 -6.51 -4.67
C THR A 45 1.97 -6.71 -6.16
N ARG A 46 2.86 -7.38 -6.91
CA ARG A 46 2.67 -7.66 -8.34
C ARG A 46 1.40 -8.49 -8.58
N GLY A 47 0.60 -8.12 -9.58
CA GLY A 47 -0.66 -8.77 -9.97
C GLY A 47 -1.85 -8.46 -9.06
N HIS A 48 -1.66 -7.65 -8.01
CA HIS A 48 -2.67 -7.38 -6.99
C HIS A 48 -3.17 -5.92 -7.07
N VAL A 49 -4.07 -5.57 -6.16
CA VAL A 49 -4.57 -4.20 -6.02
C VAL A 49 -3.78 -3.51 -4.91
N LEU A 50 -3.30 -2.30 -5.16
CA LEU A 50 -2.66 -1.44 -4.15
C LEU A 50 -3.54 -0.21 -3.91
N LEU A 51 -4.17 -0.16 -2.74
CA LEU A 51 -4.89 1.00 -2.23
C LEU A 51 -3.96 1.85 -1.38
N ALA A 52 -3.76 3.10 -1.76
CA ALA A 52 -3.00 4.04 -0.94
C ALA A 52 -3.46 5.49 -1.16
N GLY A 53 -3.04 6.38 -0.26
CA GLY A 53 -3.30 7.81 -0.40
C GLY A 53 -2.63 8.40 -1.65
N PRO A 54 -3.05 9.61 -2.08
CA PRO A 54 -2.61 10.21 -3.33
C PRO A 54 -1.09 10.40 -3.43
N LYS A 55 -0.43 10.76 -2.32
CA LYS A 55 1.04 10.92 -2.29
C LYS A 55 1.77 9.59 -2.51
N THR A 56 1.33 8.52 -1.84
CA THR A 56 1.93 7.20 -1.96
C THR A 56 1.74 6.61 -3.36
N ILE A 57 0.56 6.75 -3.96
CA ILE A 57 0.36 6.29 -5.35
C ILE A 57 1.21 7.11 -6.32
N ALA A 58 1.32 8.43 -6.12
CA ALA A 58 2.15 9.29 -6.97
C ALA A 58 3.65 8.96 -6.90
N SER A 59 4.12 8.32 -5.82
CA SER A 59 5.52 7.88 -5.71
C SER A 59 5.79 6.51 -6.35
N VAL A 60 4.78 5.84 -6.91
CA VAL A 60 4.94 4.53 -7.56
C VAL A 60 5.57 4.72 -8.95
N PRO A 61 6.71 4.08 -9.25
CA PRO A 61 7.43 4.23 -10.52
C PRO A 61 6.66 3.60 -11.69
N ASP A 62 6.82 4.14 -12.89
CA ASP A 62 6.04 3.77 -14.09
C ASP A 62 6.00 2.27 -14.38
N PHE A 63 7.11 1.55 -14.21
CA PHE A 63 7.16 0.09 -14.46
C PHE A 63 6.14 -0.69 -13.61
N ALA A 64 5.79 -0.17 -12.44
CA ALA A 64 4.85 -0.81 -11.54
C ALA A 64 3.39 -0.66 -12.00
N HIS A 65 3.07 0.30 -12.86
CA HIS A 65 1.68 0.55 -13.30
C HIS A 65 1.15 -0.52 -14.24
N ALA A 66 2.02 -1.23 -14.96
CA ALA A 66 1.60 -2.25 -15.92
C ALA A 66 1.06 -3.53 -15.25
N ASP A 67 1.62 -3.89 -14.08
CA ASP A 67 1.42 -5.22 -13.49
C ASP A 67 0.53 -5.18 -12.23
N ARG A 68 -0.11 -4.06 -11.90
CA ARG A 68 -0.99 -3.96 -10.72
C ARG A 68 -2.05 -2.89 -10.86
N ASP A 69 -3.14 -3.06 -10.12
CA ASP A 69 -4.20 -2.06 -10.04
C ASP A 69 -3.83 -1.03 -8.96
N LEU A 70 -3.44 0.18 -9.36
CA LEU A 70 -3.12 1.29 -8.46
C LEU A 70 -4.36 2.14 -8.20
N VAL A 71 -4.77 2.24 -6.94
CA VAL A 71 -6.02 2.92 -6.59
C VAL A 71 -5.76 3.98 -5.52
N VAL A 72 -6.04 5.23 -5.89
CA VAL A 72 -5.95 6.38 -4.99
C VAL A 72 -7.16 6.39 -4.06
N VAL A 73 -6.90 6.27 -2.77
CA VAL A 73 -7.91 6.44 -1.71
C VAL A 73 -8.02 7.90 -1.32
N ARG A 74 -9.25 8.40 -1.22
CA ARG A 74 -9.60 9.74 -0.73
C ARG A 74 -10.51 9.63 0.48
N SER A 75 -10.53 10.65 1.34
CA SER A 75 -11.35 10.67 2.56
C SER A 75 -12.87 10.60 2.31
N SER A 76 -13.32 10.90 1.10
CA SER A 76 -14.72 10.79 0.70
C SER A 76 -15.14 9.39 0.26
N MET A 77 -14.21 8.43 0.18
CA MET A 77 -14.50 7.06 -0.24
C MET A 77 -14.83 6.20 0.97
N ASP A 78 -15.95 5.50 0.92
CA ASP A 78 -16.27 4.49 1.92
C ASP A 78 -15.36 3.26 1.74
N PRO A 79 -14.69 2.78 2.81
CA PRO A 79 -13.79 1.62 2.71
C PRO A 79 -14.49 0.32 2.29
N GLU A 80 -15.72 0.08 2.75
CA GLU A 80 -16.45 -1.15 2.44
C GLU A 80 -16.87 -1.18 0.97
N ASP A 81 -17.49 -0.11 0.49
CA ASP A 81 -17.86 0.05 -0.92
C ASP A 81 -16.63 -0.03 -1.83
N THR A 82 -15.50 0.54 -1.38
CA THR A 82 -14.24 0.46 -2.13
C THR A 82 -13.75 -0.99 -2.25
N LEU A 83 -13.79 -1.77 -1.17
CA LEU A 83 -13.35 -3.17 -1.16
C LEU A 83 -14.30 -4.10 -1.94
N GLN A 84 -15.59 -3.79 -2.00
CA GLN A 84 -16.58 -4.56 -2.77
C GLN A 84 -16.26 -4.59 -4.27
N ARG A 85 -15.59 -3.55 -4.79
CA ARG A 85 -15.13 -3.50 -6.18
C ARG A 85 -14.07 -4.56 -6.53
N PHE A 86 -13.45 -5.18 -5.51
CA PHE A 86 -12.34 -6.11 -5.66
C PHE A 86 -12.64 -7.50 -5.10
N VAL A 87 -13.91 -7.90 -5.07
CA VAL A 87 -14.33 -9.22 -4.60
C VAL A 87 -13.56 -10.35 -5.28
N GLY A 88 -12.93 -11.21 -4.47
CA GLY A 88 -12.12 -12.33 -4.95
C GLY A 88 -10.69 -11.98 -5.36
N ARG A 89 -10.25 -10.72 -5.14
CA ARG A 89 -8.87 -10.27 -5.30
C ARG A 89 -8.19 -10.12 -3.93
N VAL A 90 -6.86 -10.04 -3.97
CA VAL A 90 -6.04 -9.57 -2.85
C VAL A 90 -5.82 -8.07 -3.00
N VAL A 91 -6.08 -7.33 -1.94
CA VAL A 91 -5.93 -5.88 -1.85
C VAL A 91 -4.90 -5.56 -0.78
N PHE A 92 -3.83 -4.89 -1.17
CA PHE A 92 -2.81 -4.35 -0.27
C PHE A 92 -3.15 -2.91 0.11
N ILE A 93 -3.14 -2.60 1.39
CA ILE A 93 -3.26 -1.24 1.92
C ILE A 93 -1.86 -0.67 2.14
N GLY A 94 -1.39 0.16 1.20
CA GLY A 94 -0.05 0.74 1.19
C GLY A 94 0.12 1.99 2.07
N GLY A 95 -0.95 2.47 2.69
CA GLY A 95 -0.93 3.62 3.60
C GLY A 95 -1.26 4.95 2.92
N GLY A 96 -0.93 6.11 3.50
CA GLY A 96 -0.29 6.31 4.80
C GLY A 96 -1.21 6.08 6.02
N PRO A 97 -0.83 6.53 7.23
CA PRO A 97 -1.52 6.22 8.48
C PRO A 97 -3.04 6.42 8.49
N PRO A 98 -3.62 7.50 7.92
CA PRO A 98 -5.07 7.65 7.86
C PRO A 98 -5.78 6.57 7.03
N VAL A 99 -5.12 6.05 5.99
CA VAL A 99 -5.67 4.95 5.18
C VAL A 99 -5.59 3.64 5.96
N TRP A 100 -4.48 3.38 6.67
CA TRP A 100 -4.39 2.20 7.52
C TRP A 100 -5.46 2.19 8.61
N ASP A 101 -5.69 3.33 9.27
CA ASP A 101 -6.72 3.47 10.29
C ASP A 101 -8.13 3.19 9.73
N ALA A 102 -8.49 3.80 8.59
CA ALA A 102 -9.80 3.61 7.96
C ALA A 102 -10.06 2.16 7.50
N TYR A 103 -9.02 1.41 7.12
CA TYR A 103 -9.14 0.06 6.59
C TYR A 103 -8.83 -1.03 7.63
N ALA A 104 -8.33 -0.69 8.82
CA ALA A 104 -7.83 -1.62 9.83
C ALA A 104 -8.82 -2.76 10.15
N ARG A 105 -10.12 -2.44 10.27
CA ARG A 105 -11.18 -3.42 10.60
C ARG A 105 -11.40 -4.51 9.55
N PHE A 106 -10.90 -4.32 8.33
CA PHE A 106 -11.04 -5.28 7.23
C PHE A 106 -9.79 -6.14 7.03
N VAL A 107 -8.67 -5.78 7.65
CA VAL A 107 -7.37 -6.43 7.45
C VAL A 107 -7.41 -7.86 7.96
N SER A 108 -7.13 -8.80 7.06
CA SER A 108 -7.00 -10.22 7.37
C SER A 108 -5.56 -10.65 7.64
N HIS A 109 -4.59 -9.83 7.24
CA HIS A 109 -3.16 -10.06 7.44
C HIS A 109 -2.40 -8.74 7.52
N TRP A 110 -1.66 -8.55 8.60
CA TRP A 110 -0.83 -7.37 8.86
C TRP A 110 0.59 -7.55 8.36
#